data_AF-A0A9E3S4P7-F1
#
_entry.id   AF-A0A9E3S4P7-F1
#
_cell.length_a   1.000
_cell.length_b   1.000
_cell.length_c   1.000
_cell.angle_alpha   90.00
_cell.angle_beta   90.00
_cell.angle_gamma   90.00
#
_symmetry.space_group_name_H-M   'P 1'
#
loop_
_entity.id
_entity.type
_entity.pdbx_description
1 polymer ?
#
loop_
_entity_poly.entity_id
_entity_poly.type
_entity_poly.pdbx_seq_one_letter_code
_entity_poly.pdbx_strand_id
1 'polypeptide(L)' 'RTLDLDLLLYGHAHFHEDALTLPHPRMTERAFVLLPLLEIAPDTVIPGHGPAAGWLAACADQSVAVLPPPAAAVNA' A
#
# COMPACT_ATOMS: atom_id res chain seq x y z
N ARG A 1 -14.63 -10.85 -3.61
CA ARG A 1 -14.16 -11.01 -2.20
C ARG A 1 -14.78 -9.87 -1.41
N THR A 2 -15.25 -10.11 -0.18
CA THR A 2 -15.90 -9.06 0.65
C THR A 2 -14.88 -8.13 1.30
N LEU A 3 -13.73 -8.67 1.72
CA LEU A 3 -12.61 -7.93 2.31
C LEU A 3 -11.30 -8.65 1.95
N ASP A 4 -10.24 -7.87 1.76
CA ASP A 4 -8.88 -8.34 1.55
C ASP A 4 -7.94 -7.53 2.45
N LEU A 5 -7.00 -8.20 3.13
CA LEU A 5 -6.08 -7.58 4.08
C LEU A 5 -4.66 -8.06 3.77
N ASP A 6 -3.85 -7.16 3.20
CA ASP A 6 -2.45 -7.41 2.86
C ASP A 6 -1.53 -6.77 3.91
N LEU A 7 -0.58 -7.54 4.46
CA LEU A 7 0.51 -6.97 5.25
C LEU A 7 1.60 -6.45 4.30
N LEU A 8 1.79 -5.13 4.27
CA LEU A 8 2.73 -4.49 3.33
C LEU A 8 4.18 -4.50 3.85
N LEU A 9 4.36 -4.05 5.08
CA LEU A 9 5.65 -3.82 5.72
C LEU A 9 5.58 -4.21 7.20
N TYR A 10 6.71 -4.65 7.75
CA TYR A 10 6.87 -4.87 9.19
C TYR A 10 8.25 -4.38 9.64
N GLY A 11 8.36 -3.10 9.98
CA GLY A 11 9.64 -2.44 10.23
C GLY A 11 10.60 -2.63 9.05
N HIS A 12 11.78 -3.18 9.33
CA HIS A 12 12.78 -3.54 8.31
C HIS A 12 12.86 -5.05 8.02
N ALA A 13 11.84 -5.81 8.42
CA ALA A 13 11.86 -7.26 8.26
C ALA A 13 11.78 -7.66 6.78
N HIS A 14 12.52 -8.72 6.47
CA HIS A 14 12.45 -9.45 5.20
C HIS A 14 12.00 -10.87 5.50
N PHE A 15 10.87 -11.26 4.93
CA PHE A 15 10.37 -12.63 5.02
C PHE A 15 10.14 -13.18 3.62
N HIS A 16 10.53 -14.43 3.42
CA HIS A 16 10.25 -15.18 2.20
C HIS A 16 9.93 -16.61 2.57
N GLU A 17 8.72 -16.79 3.09
CA GLU A 17 8.18 -18.06 3.55
C GLU A 17 6.87 -18.35 2.80
N ASP A 18 6.46 -19.62 2.76
CA ASP A 18 5.29 -20.06 1.99
C ASP A 18 4.00 -19.30 2.36
N ALA A 19 3.88 -18.86 3.61
CA ALA A 19 2.69 -18.15 4.11
C ALA A 19 2.85 -16.61 4.14
N LEU A 20 4.07 -16.07 4.04
CA LEU A 20 4.32 -14.64 4.20
C LEU A 20 5.55 -14.20 3.40
N THR A 21 5.35 -13.18 2.56
CA THR A 21 6.43 -12.47 1.88
C THR A 21 6.39 -11.00 2.28
N LEU A 22 7.50 -10.50 2.82
CA LEU A 22 7.70 -9.10 3.19
C LEU A 22 9.04 -8.56 2.66
N PRO A 23 9.08 -7.31 2.15
CA PRO A 23 7.94 -6.44 1.81
C PRO A 23 6.94 -7.09 0.86
N HIS A 24 5.67 -6.70 0.92
CA HIS A 24 4.64 -7.32 0.08
C HIS A 24 5.06 -7.24 -1.40
N PRO A 25 5.12 -8.38 -2.12
CA PRO A 25 5.87 -8.49 -3.37
C PRO A 25 5.37 -7.59 -4.50
N ARG A 26 4.11 -7.15 -4.42
CA ARG A 26 3.46 -6.31 -5.43
C ARG A 26 3.12 -4.90 -4.96
N MET A 27 3.61 -4.48 -3.78
CA MET A 27 3.25 -3.16 -3.24
C MET A 27 3.76 -2.01 -4.11
N THR A 28 4.89 -2.20 -4.80
CA THR A 28 5.52 -1.21 -5.69
C THR A 28 4.85 -1.10 -7.06
N GLU A 29 3.91 -2.01 -7.38
CA GLU A 29 3.22 -2.10 -8.67
C GLU A 29 1.80 -1.52 -8.62
N ARG A 30 1.33 -1.07 -7.45
CA ARG A 30 -0.08 -0.74 -7.20
C ARG A 30 -0.24 0.68 -6.70
N ALA A 31 -0.85 1.56 -7.51
CA ALA A 31 -1.12 2.94 -7.12
C ALA A 31 -2.02 3.03 -5.88
N PHE A 32 -3.04 2.16 -5.78
CA PHE A 32 -3.96 2.14 -4.63
C PHE A 32 -3.31 1.63 -3.34
N VAL A 33 -2.08 1.13 -3.41
CA VAL A 33 -1.25 0.81 -2.25
C VAL A 33 -0.32 1.97 -1.94
N LEU A 34 0.43 2.45 -2.94
CA LEU A 34 1.45 3.49 -2.76
C LEU A 34 0.86 4.86 -2.40
N LEU A 35 -0.23 5.28 -3.05
CA LEU A 35 -0.84 6.60 -2.79
C LEU A 35 -1.37 6.72 -1.36
N PRO A 36 -2.22 5.80 -0.84
CA PRO A 36 -2.67 5.90 0.55
C PRO A 36 -1.54 5.73 1.57
N LEU A 37 -0.55 4.87 1.27
CA LEU A 37 0.63 4.71 2.13
C LEU A 37 1.41 6.02 2.29
N LEU A 38 1.66 6.72 1.18
CA LEU A 38 2.39 7.99 1.18
C LEU A 38 1.58 9.14 1.77
N GLU A 39 0.24 9.06 1.75
CA GLU A 39 -0.62 10.02 2.44
C GLU A 39 -0.42 9.97 3.96
N ILE A 40 -0.30 8.77 4.54
CA ILE A 40 -0.15 8.59 6.00
C ILE A 40 1.30 8.51 6.48
N ALA A 41 2.23 8.15 5.58
CA ALA A 41 3.64 7.93 5.88
C ALA A 41 4.53 8.34 4.67
N PRO A 42 4.69 9.65 4.42
CA PRO A 42 5.34 10.16 3.20
C PRO A 42 6.81 9.75 3.06
N ASP A 43 7.51 9.57 4.19
CA ASP A 43 8.93 9.21 4.22
C ASP A 43 9.16 7.69 4.26
N THR A 44 8.15 6.88 3.93
CA THR A 44 8.26 5.41 3.98
C THR A 44 9.39 4.91 3.08
N VAL A 45 10.31 4.15 3.67
CA VAL A 45 11.36 3.41 2.95
C VAL A 45 11.00 1.94 2.93
N ILE A 46 10.91 1.36 1.73
CA ILE A 46 10.67 -0.05 1.51
C ILE A 46 12.01 -0.80 1.63
N PRO A 47 12.17 -1.74 2.58
CA PRO A 47 13.38 -2.53 2.70
C PRO A 47 13.77 -3.20 1.38
N GLY A 48 15.02 -3.01 0.95
CA GLY A 48 15.53 -3.51 -0.32
C GLY A 48 15.10 -2.75 -1.59
N HIS A 49 14.20 -1.77 -1.51
CA HIS A 49 13.66 -1.03 -2.67
C HIS A 49 13.80 0.50 -2.58
N GLY A 50 14.16 1.04 -1.41
CA GLY A 50 14.33 2.48 -1.21
C GLY A 50 13.01 3.23 -0.96
N PRO A 51 12.98 4.56 -1.15
CA PRO A 51 11.79 5.37 -0.85
C PRO A 51 10.56 4.93 -1.66
N ALA A 52 9.41 4.77 -0.99
CA ALA A 52 8.17 4.33 -1.62
C ALA A 52 7.71 5.29 -2.73
N ALA A 53 7.95 6.60 -2.57
CA ALA A 53 7.62 7.63 -3.56
C ALA A 53 8.28 7.39 -4.93
N GLY A 54 9.46 6.75 -4.96
CA GLY A 54 10.16 6.43 -6.20
C GLY A 54 9.41 5.46 -7.11
N TRP A 55 8.43 4.73 -6.58
CA TRP A 55 7.67 3.72 -7.31
C TRP A 55 6.37 4.23 -7.94
N LEU A 56 5.96 5.48 -7.66
CA LEU A 56 4.72 6.05 -8.21
C LEU A 56 4.74 6.13 -9.74
N ALA A 57 5.91 6.38 -10.35
CA ALA A 57 6.04 6.47 -11.80
C ALA A 57 5.67 5.15 -12.52
N ALA A 58 5.91 4.00 -11.88
CA ALA A 58 5.56 2.69 -12.42
C ALA A 58 4.04 2.43 -12.41
N CYS A 59 3.27 3.25 -11.68
CA CYS A 59 1.83 3.11 -11.54
C CYS A 59 1.06 4.29 -12.18
N ALA A 60 1.71 5.08 -13.04
CA ALA A 60 1.15 6.32 -13.56
C ALA A 60 -0.13 6.13 -14.42
N ASP A 61 -0.34 4.94 -14.96
CA ASP A 61 -1.52 4.56 -15.74
C ASP A 61 -2.71 4.11 -14.88
N GLN A 62 -2.53 3.98 -13.57
CA GLN A 62 -3.55 3.49 -12.64
C GLN A 62 -4.31 4.66 -12.00
N SER A 63 -5.61 4.76 -12.30
CA SER A 63 -6.46 5.77 -11.69
C SER A 63 -6.85 5.39 -10.25
N VAL A 64 -6.58 6.28 -9.31
CA VAL A 64 -7.00 6.18 -7.90
C VAL A 64 -7.69 7.49 -7.53
N ALA A 65 -8.86 7.40 -6.92
CA ALA A 65 -9.64 8.55 -6.50
C ALA A 65 -10.04 8.40 -5.03
N VAL A 66 -9.97 9.51 -4.30
CA VAL A 66 -10.51 9.59 -2.94
C VAL A 66 -12.03 9.57 -3.04
N LEU A 67 -12.66 8.63 -2.34
CA LEU A 67 -14.11 8.60 -2.23
C LEU A 67 -14.57 9.68 -1.26
N PRO A 68 -15.72 10.33 -1.52
CA PRO A 68 -16.31 11.21 -0.53
C PRO A 68 -16.60 10.41 0.75
N PRO A 69 -16.59 11.07 1.94
CA PRO A 69 -17.00 10.41 3.16
C PRO A 69 -18.39 9.80 2.96
N PRO A 70 -18.64 8.57 3.46
CA PRO A 70 -19.95 7.96 3.33
C PRO A 70 -21.00 8.90 3.91
N ALA A 71 -22.13 9.05 3.22
CA ALA A 71 -23.30 9.74 3.77
C ALA A 71 -23.54 9.11 5.14
N ALA A 72 -23.41 9.92 6.20
CA ALA A 72 -23.20 9.50 7.58
C ALA A 72 -23.78 8.10 7.83
N ALA A 73 -22.91 7.12 8.07
CA ALA A 73 -23.36 5.85 8.60
C ALA A 73 -23.98 6.18 9.96
N VAL A 74 -25.30 6.38 9.98
CA VAL A 74 -26.10 6.26 11.18
C VAL A 74 -25.76 4.87 11.68
N ASN A 75 -24.94 4.82 12.73
CA ASN A 75 -24.82 3.64 13.56
C ASN A 75 -26.22 3.43 14.15
N ALA A 76 -27.04 2.65 13.45
CA ALA A 76 -28.31 2.14 13.96
C ALA A 76 -28.03 0.95 14.88
#